data_AF-A0A838BNK1-F1
#
_entry.id   AF-A0A838BNK1-F1
#
_cell.length_a   1.000
_cell.length_b   1.000
_cell.length_c   1.000
_cell.angle_alpha   90.00
_cell.angle_beta   90.00
_cell.angle_gamma   90.00
#
_symmetry.space_group_name_H-M   'P 1'
#
loop_
_entity.id
_entity.type
_entity.pdbx_description
1 polymer ?
#
loop_
_entity_poly.entity_id
_entity_poly.type
_entity_poly.pdbx_seq_one_letter_code
_entity_poly.pdbx_strand_id
1 'polypeptide(L)'
;MGLDDPFPIEKCSGRVRGAILAEFKGRCPTIREVASISDAQWLTVPNIGPTTLEELRSMTHAAPNGEERPNTTGMPDGELLSRLNRLQRELNIIVAEIRARLSGGVSKNNQSR
;
A
#
# COMPACT_ATOMS: atom_id res chain seq x y z
N MET A 1 -5.04 -8.01 -2.42
CA MET A 1 -4.05 -7.00 -1.98
C MET A 1 -3.58 -6.28 -3.22
N GLY A 2 -3.74 -4.96 -3.28
CA GLY A 2 -3.13 -4.13 -4.31
C GLY A 2 -1.64 -3.99 -4.06
N LEU A 3 -0.85 -3.76 -5.12
CA LEU A 3 0.60 -3.60 -5.00
C LEU A 3 0.99 -2.35 -4.17
N ASP A 4 0.10 -1.38 -4.06
CA ASP A 4 0.27 -0.16 -3.24
C ASP A 4 -0.18 -0.34 -1.78
N ASP A 5 -0.74 -1.50 -1.40
CA ASP A 5 -1.08 -1.80 -0.01
C ASP A 5 0.19 -1.99 0.84
N PRO A 6 0.14 -1.67 2.15
CA PRO A 6 1.24 -1.95 3.07
C PRO A 6 1.54 -3.45 3.12
N PHE A 7 2.82 -3.80 3.11
CA PHE A 7 3.28 -5.19 3.17
C PHE A 7 2.86 -5.82 4.52
N PRO A 8 2.33 -7.07 4.52
CA PRO A 8 1.85 -7.72 5.73
C PRO A 8 3.01 -8.21 6.63
N ILE A 9 3.78 -7.29 7.20
CA ILE A 9 4.92 -7.59 8.10
C ILE A 9 4.52 -8.38 9.35
N GLU A 10 3.23 -8.30 9.75
CA GLU A 10 2.67 -9.02 10.90
C GLU A 10 2.63 -10.54 10.67
N LYS A 11 2.62 -10.98 9.41
CA LYS A 11 2.67 -12.40 9.04
C LYS A 11 4.11 -12.95 8.99
N CYS A 12 5.10 -12.07 9.01
CA CYS A 12 6.51 -12.46 8.98
C CYS A 12 6.99 -12.83 10.39
N SER A 13 7.98 -13.72 10.48
CA SER A 13 8.66 -13.98 11.74
C SER A 13 9.37 -12.70 12.25
N GLY A 14 9.55 -12.57 13.57
CA GLY A 14 10.12 -11.36 14.18
C GLY A 14 11.50 -10.97 13.62
N ARG A 15 12.31 -11.95 13.20
CA ARG A 15 13.62 -11.70 12.56
C ARG A 15 13.46 -11.08 11.18
N VAL A 16 12.53 -11.60 10.40
CA VAL A 16 12.25 -11.16 9.01
C VAL A 16 11.59 -9.79 9.02
N ARG A 17 10.66 -9.56 9.95
CA ARG A 17 10.11 -8.23 10.22
C ARG A 17 11.22 -7.22 10.54
N GLY A 18 12.16 -7.57 11.41
CA GLY A 18 13.29 -6.72 11.75
C GLY A 18 14.18 -6.41 10.55
N ALA A 19 14.48 -7.40 9.72
CA ALA A 19 15.27 -7.26 8.50
C ALA A 19 14.60 -6.35 7.46
N ILE A 20 13.30 -6.57 7.20
CA ILE A 20 12.52 -5.74 6.28
C ILE A 20 12.46 -4.30 6.79
N LEU A 21 12.11 -4.10 8.07
CA LEU A 21 12.06 -2.75 8.63
C LEU A 21 13.44 -2.08 8.59
N ALA A 22 14.54 -2.79 8.84
CA ALA A 22 15.89 -2.24 8.76
C ALA A 22 16.22 -1.75 7.34
N GLU A 23 15.87 -2.54 6.31
CA GLU A 23 16.07 -2.17 4.90
C GLU A 23 15.27 -0.92 4.52
N PHE A 24 14.04 -0.80 5.05
CA PHE A 24 13.16 0.33 4.81
C PHE A 24 13.26 1.44 5.89
N LYS A 25 14.39 1.56 6.59
CA LYS A 25 14.67 2.64 7.57
C LYS A 25 13.62 2.77 8.68
N GLY A 26 13.08 1.66 9.14
CA GLY A 26 12.05 1.56 10.18
C GLY A 26 10.62 1.79 9.69
N ARG A 27 10.41 2.03 8.40
CA ARG A 27 9.07 2.20 7.80
C ARG A 27 8.52 0.86 7.31
N CYS A 28 7.20 0.71 7.37
CA CYS A 28 6.50 -0.39 6.70
C CYS A 28 6.50 -0.16 5.18
N PRO A 29 7.09 -1.04 4.36
CA PRO A 29 7.09 -0.90 2.90
C PRO A 29 5.74 -1.28 2.30
N THR A 30 5.53 -0.92 1.03
CA THR A 30 4.42 -1.44 0.22
C THR A 30 4.77 -2.80 -0.40
N ILE A 31 3.76 -3.54 -0.83
CA ILE A 31 3.95 -4.83 -1.53
C ILE A 31 4.78 -4.65 -2.81
N ARG A 32 4.57 -3.55 -3.55
CA ARG A 32 5.34 -3.20 -4.76
C ARG A 32 6.82 -3.01 -4.47
N GLU A 33 7.14 -2.29 -3.39
CA GLU A 33 8.53 -2.01 -3.03
C GLU A 33 9.27 -3.30 -2.63
N VAL A 34 8.62 -4.15 -1.84
CA VAL A 34 9.18 -5.47 -1.48
C VAL A 34 9.36 -6.36 -2.72
N ALA A 35 8.39 -6.36 -3.62
CA ALA A 35 8.44 -7.13 -4.87
C ALA A 35 9.50 -6.61 -5.87
N SER A 36 9.80 -5.31 -5.84
CA SER A 36 10.77 -4.66 -6.74
C SER A 36 12.23 -4.99 -6.43
N ILE A 37 12.53 -5.41 -5.19
CA ILE A 37 13.87 -5.85 -4.80
C ILE A 37 14.13 -7.23 -5.39
N SER A 38 15.29 -7.40 -6.02
CA SER A 38 15.70 -8.69 -6.60
C SER A 38 16.02 -9.74 -5.54
N ASP A 39 15.93 -11.02 -5.89
CA ASP A 39 16.23 -12.10 -4.95
C ASP A 39 17.67 -12.05 -4.45
N ALA A 40 18.61 -11.75 -5.35
CA ALA A 40 20.01 -11.58 -5.02
C ALA A 40 20.21 -10.48 -3.96
N GLN A 41 19.47 -9.38 -4.08
CA GLN A 41 19.54 -8.30 -3.11
C GLN A 41 18.88 -8.70 -1.78
N TRP A 42 17.74 -9.39 -1.80
CA TRP A 42 17.13 -9.93 -0.57
C TRP A 42 18.04 -10.88 0.19
N LEU A 43 18.81 -11.72 -0.52
CA LEU A 43 19.78 -12.64 0.09
C LEU A 43 21.01 -11.94 0.70
N THR A 44 21.25 -10.67 0.37
CA THR A 44 22.28 -9.87 1.08
C THR A 44 21.78 -9.30 2.40
N VAL A 45 20.46 -9.27 2.62
CA VAL A 45 19.88 -8.73 3.85
C VAL A 45 20.11 -9.70 5.00
N PRO A 46 20.67 -9.25 6.13
CA PRO A 46 20.90 -10.11 7.28
C PRO A 46 19.57 -10.69 7.80
N ASN A 47 19.55 -11.99 8.07
CA ASN A 47 18.39 -12.78 8.48
C ASN A 47 17.36 -13.09 7.39
N ILE A 48 17.68 -12.84 6.11
CA ILE A 48 16.86 -13.27 4.98
C ILE A 48 17.61 -14.34 4.20
N GLY A 49 17.12 -15.58 4.33
CA GLY A 49 17.64 -16.74 3.60
C GLY A 49 16.70 -17.18 2.48
N PRO A 50 17.10 -18.20 1.69
CA PRO A 50 16.32 -18.69 0.55
C PRO A 50 14.90 -19.10 0.90
N THR A 51 14.72 -19.79 2.03
CA THR A 51 13.39 -20.23 2.51
C THR A 51 12.50 -19.05 2.89
N THR A 52 13.05 -18.07 3.61
CA THR A 52 12.34 -16.84 3.97
C THR A 52 11.98 -16.01 2.75
N LEU A 53 12.88 -15.99 1.76
CA LEU A 53 12.66 -15.31 0.50
C LEU A 53 11.51 -15.97 -0.28
N GLU A 54 11.45 -17.30 -0.30
CA GLU A 54 10.33 -18.04 -0.91
C GLU A 54 8.99 -17.70 -0.24
N GLU A 55 8.95 -17.60 1.10
CA GLU A 55 7.78 -17.13 1.84
C GLU A 55 7.43 -15.68 1.51
N LEU A 56 8.43 -14.80 1.45
CA LEU A 56 8.28 -13.40 1.07
C LEU A 56 7.67 -13.27 -0.33
N ARG A 57 8.19 -14.07 -1.28
CA ARG A 57 7.69 -14.14 -2.64
C ARG A 57 6.27 -14.66 -2.67
N SER A 58 5.93 -15.69 -1.91
CA SER A 58 4.56 -16.21 -1.78
C SER A 58 3.58 -15.16 -1.23
N MET A 59 4.05 -14.25 -0.37
CA MET A 59 3.23 -13.15 0.16
C MET A 59 3.10 -11.97 -0.80
N THR A 60 4.13 -11.66 -1.60
CA THR A 60 4.07 -10.62 -2.64
C THR A 60 3.39 -11.10 -3.92
N HIS A 61 3.48 -12.39 -4.19
CA HIS A 61 2.86 -13.10 -5.29
C HIS A 61 1.77 -14.00 -4.73
N ALA A 62 0.65 -13.41 -4.32
CA ALA A 62 -0.60 -14.15 -4.35
C ALA A 62 -0.94 -14.42 -5.84
N ALA A 63 -0.37 -15.50 -6.38
CA ALA A 63 -0.58 -16.20 -7.66
C ALA A 63 -1.17 -15.41 -8.87
N PRO A 64 -0.62 -15.64 -10.08
CA PRO A 64 -1.09 -16.83 -10.76
C PRO A 64 0.03 -17.86 -10.86
N ASN A 65 -0.31 -19.10 -10.51
CA ASN A 65 0.50 -20.26 -10.83
C ASN A 65 0.79 -20.28 -12.33
N GLY A 66 2.00 -20.72 -12.64
CA GLY A 66 2.61 -20.81 -13.96
C GLY A 66 1.64 -20.85 -15.13
N GLU A 67 1.55 -19.75 -15.84
CA GLU A 67 1.23 -19.65 -17.25
C GLU A 67 1.36 -18.18 -17.60
N GLU A 68 2.53 -17.86 -18.16
CA GLU A 68 2.77 -16.66 -18.95
C GLU A 68 2.69 -15.34 -18.17
N ARG A 69 3.61 -14.43 -18.48
CA ARG A 69 3.35 -13.01 -18.22
C ARG A 69 1.98 -12.71 -18.85
N PRO A 70 0.90 -12.38 -18.12
CA PRO A 70 -0.07 -11.55 -18.76
C PRO A 70 0.69 -10.24 -18.93
N ASN A 71 0.78 -9.78 -20.17
CA ASN A 71 0.94 -8.38 -20.44
C ASN A 71 0.24 -7.61 -19.32
N THR A 72 0.95 -6.68 -18.72
CA THR A 72 0.31 -5.54 -18.09
C THR A 72 -0.62 -4.96 -19.15
N THR A 73 -1.84 -5.49 -19.26
CA THR A 73 -2.98 -4.73 -19.73
C THR A 73 -3.25 -3.77 -18.59
N GLY A 74 -2.32 -2.83 -18.43
CA GLY A 74 -2.48 -1.68 -17.59
C GLY A 74 -3.76 -1.04 -18.05
N MET A 75 -4.63 -0.78 -17.08
CA MET A 75 -5.79 0.08 -17.25
C MET A 75 -5.37 1.24 -18.15
N PRO A 76 -5.97 1.41 -19.35
CA PRO A 76 -5.49 2.38 -20.33
C PRO A 76 -5.40 3.75 -19.67
N ASP A 77 -4.40 4.55 -20.03
CA ASP A 77 -4.09 5.79 -19.32
C ASP A 77 -5.33 6.70 -19.16
N GLY A 78 -6.23 6.72 -20.14
CA GLY A 78 -7.49 7.45 -20.06
C GLY A 78 -8.43 6.96 -18.95
N GLU A 79 -8.49 5.66 -18.71
CA GLU A 79 -9.29 5.05 -17.64
C GLU A 79 -8.63 5.24 -16.27
N LEU A 80 -7.30 5.23 -16.23
CA LEU A 80 -6.51 5.52 -15.03
C LEU A 80 -6.70 6.99 -14.58
N LEU A 81 -6.64 7.93 -15.53
CA LEU A 81 -6.92 9.35 -15.31
C LEU A 81 -8.38 9.58 -14.90
N SER A 82 -9.32 8.87 -15.52
CA SER A 82 -10.74 8.95 -15.17
C SER A 82 -10.99 8.48 -13.74
N ARG A 83 -10.35 7.39 -13.34
CA ARG A 83 -10.41 6.87 -11.96
C ARG A 83 -9.78 7.83 -10.96
N LEU A 84 -8.65 8.43 -11.29
CA LEU A 84 -7.99 9.44 -10.44
C LEU A 84 -8.91 10.66 -10.26
N ASN A 85 -9.49 11.20 -11.34
CA ASN A 85 -10.38 12.35 -11.26
C ASN A 85 -11.61 12.07 -10.39
N ARG A 86 -12.18 10.88 -10.54
CA ARG A 86 -13.30 10.44 -9.72
C ARG A 86 -12.92 10.38 -8.23
N LEU A 87 -11.81 9.73 -7.89
CA LEU A 87 -11.35 9.63 -6.49
C LEU A 87 -11.05 11.01 -5.88
N GLN A 88 -10.44 11.91 -6.65
CA GLN A 88 -10.17 13.27 -6.21
C GLN A 88 -11.47 14.05 -5.93
N ARG A 89 -12.51 13.83 -6.73
CA ARG A 89 -13.84 14.42 -6.49
C ARG A 89 -14.48 13.87 -5.22
N GLU A 90 -14.45 12.56 -5.03
CA GLU A 90 -15.00 11.91 -3.83
C GLU A 90 -14.30 12.42 -2.56
N LEU A 91 -12.97 12.55 -2.57
CA LEU A 91 -12.22 13.15 -1.46
C LEU A 91 -12.60 14.60 -1.21
N ASN A 92 -12.73 15.43 -2.25
CA ASN A 92 -13.15 16.82 -2.10
C ASN A 92 -14.54 16.96 -1.49
N ILE A 93 -15.47 16.08 -1.85
CA ILE A 93 -16.82 16.04 -1.26
C ILE A 93 -16.72 15.71 0.24
N ILE A 94 -15.95 14.68 0.60
CA ILE A 94 -15.76 14.29 2.01
C ILE A 94 -15.14 15.44 2.82
N VAL A 95 -14.10 16.08 2.28
CA VAL A 95 -13.44 17.22 2.93
C VAL A 95 -14.39 18.41 3.10
N ALA A 96 -15.19 18.72 2.08
CA ALA A 96 -16.18 19.78 2.14
C ALA A 96 -17.27 19.50 3.18
N GLU A 97 -17.76 18.26 3.24
CA GLU A 97 -18.76 17.82 4.22
C GLU A 97 -18.22 17.89 5.65
N ILE A 98 -16.99 17.41 5.88
CA ILE A 98 -16.32 17.52 7.18
C ILE A 98 -16.18 19.00 7.57
N ARG A 99 -15.72 19.85 6.65
CA ARG A 99 -15.57 21.28 6.91
C ARG A 99 -16.92 21.95 7.19
N ALA A 100 -17.97 21.59 6.45
CA ALA A 100 -19.32 22.11 6.65
C ALA A 100 -19.87 21.75 8.04
N ARG A 101 -19.64 20.53 8.51
CA ARG A 101 -20.03 20.09 9.87
C ARG A 101 -19.24 20.81 10.96
N LEU A 102 -17.94 21.00 10.75
CA LEU A 102 -17.09 21.72 11.70
C LEU A 102 -17.43 23.22 11.75
N SER A 103 -17.68 23.86 10.62
CA SER A 103 -18.08 25.28 10.56
C SER A 103 -19.54 25.51 10.97
N GLY A 104 -20.44 24.56 10.70
CA GLY A 104 -21.85 24.61 11.10
C GLY A 104 -22.07 24.44 12.61
N GLY A 105 -21.08 23.96 13.35
CA GLY A 105 -21.09 23.89 14.82
C GLY A 105 -20.89 25.23 15.53
N VAL A 106 -20.42 26.28 14.82
CA VAL A 106 -20.12 27.60 15.42
C VAL A 106 -21.30 28.58 15.38
N SER A 107 -22.32 28.35 14.53
CA SER A 107 -23.38 29.36 14.31
C SER A 107 -24.64 29.19 15.18
N LYS A 108 -24.65 28.28 16.17
CA LYS A 108 -25.86 27.96 16.95
C LYS A 108 -25.77 28.29 18.44
N ASN A 109 -24.92 29.23 18.85
CA ASN A 109 -24.81 29.62 20.27
C ASN A 109 -25.02 31.12 20.59
N ASN A 110 -25.41 31.96 19.63
CA ASN A 110 -25.65 33.39 19.87
C ASN A 110 -27.11 33.81 19.65
N GLN A 111 -28.06 33.08 20.23
CA GLN A 111 -29.42 33.58 20.39
C GLN A 111 -30.02 33.06 21.71
N SER A 112 -29.61 33.66 22.83
CA SER A 112 -30.37 33.71 24.10
C SER A 112 -29.65 34.57 25.13
N ARG A 113 -29.81 35.90 25.05
CA ARG A 113 -30.33 36.79 26.11
C ARG A 113 -30.09 38.25 25.76
#